data_AF-A0A1W2G089-F1
#
_entry.id   AF-A0A1W2G089-F1
#
_cell.length_a   1.000
_cell.length_b   1.000
_cell.length_c   1.000
_cell.angle_alpha   90.00
_cell.angle_beta   90.00
_cell.angle_gamma   90.00
#
_symmetry.space_group_name_H-M   'P 1'
#
loop_
_entity.id
_entity.type
_entity.pdbx_description
1 polymer ?
#
loop_
_entity_poly.entity_id
_entity_poly.type
_entity_poly.pdbx_seq_one_letter_code
_entity_poly.pdbx_strand_id
1 'polypeptide(L)'
;MARYRDYGACVALTPTGYLQAGDSDALRAAVRAAREIGRDDVLFSAPLDIGWFLNDHIDHLIAVLATLPLPKAVFLGGQFDPMDRYRDGVPNLRRVVAEAGDIAVFRTDLTGFDAMSQGAFATSIGSGGSLRHIIPFGQIRRSNNKDESPSVLYGDLMTFYKGSTLADKFR
;
A
#
# COMPACT_ATOMS: atom_id res chain seq x y z
N MET A 1 -2.16 -24.97 4.56
CA MET A 1 -3.13 -23.97 4.03
C MET A 1 -4.61 -24.32 4.24
N ALA A 2 -4.99 -25.59 4.47
CA ALA A 2 -6.39 -25.97 4.74
C ALA A 2 -7.07 -25.13 5.84
N ARG A 3 -6.35 -24.88 6.94
CA ARG A 3 -6.85 -24.21 8.14
C ARG A 3 -7.46 -22.81 7.92
N TYR A 4 -7.03 -22.00 6.95
CA TYR A 4 -7.56 -20.63 6.79
C TYR A 4 -8.85 -20.58 5.94
N ARG A 5 -9.01 -21.53 5.02
CA ARG A 5 -10.24 -21.66 4.23
C ARG A 5 -11.41 -22.13 5.10
N ASP A 6 -11.12 -22.96 6.10
CA ASP A 6 -12.11 -23.39 7.10
C ASP A 6 -12.66 -22.21 7.96
N TYR A 7 -11.97 -21.06 7.97
CA TYR A 7 -12.42 -19.81 8.58
C TYR A 7 -12.96 -18.78 7.55
N GLY A 8 -13.23 -19.20 6.31
CA GLY A 8 -13.86 -18.36 5.27
C GLY A 8 -12.90 -17.50 4.44
N ALA A 9 -11.57 -17.69 4.55
CA ALA A 9 -10.64 -16.99 3.67
C ALA A 9 -10.76 -17.48 2.22
N CYS A 10 -11.14 -16.58 1.31
CA CYS A 10 -11.34 -16.89 -0.11
C CYS A 10 -10.15 -16.56 -1.02
N VAL A 11 -9.19 -15.75 -0.54
CA VAL A 11 -8.01 -15.32 -1.30
C VAL A 11 -6.76 -15.41 -0.42
N ALA A 12 -5.63 -15.85 -0.98
CA ALA A 12 -4.33 -15.88 -0.34
C ALA A 12 -3.41 -14.77 -0.86
N LEU A 13 -2.69 -14.09 0.04
CA LEU A 13 -1.61 -13.18 -0.34
C LEU A 13 -0.30 -13.95 -0.46
N THR A 14 0.51 -13.65 -1.48
CA THR A 14 1.88 -14.17 -1.52
C THR A 14 2.68 -13.65 -0.31
N PRO A 15 3.62 -14.44 0.25
CA PRO A 15 4.44 -13.99 1.37
C PRO A 15 5.63 -13.14 0.89
N THR A 16 5.38 -12.14 0.03
CA THR A 16 6.43 -11.29 -0.53
C THR A 16 7.03 -10.39 0.56
N GLY A 17 8.36 -10.35 0.63
CA GLY A 17 9.08 -9.45 1.52
C GLY A 17 8.95 -7.98 1.10
N TYR A 18 9.48 -7.08 1.93
CA TYR A 18 9.57 -5.66 1.60
C TYR A 18 10.57 -5.44 0.46
N LEU A 19 10.14 -4.79 -0.61
CA LEU A 19 10.93 -4.52 -1.81
C LEU A 19 11.55 -3.13 -1.72
N GLN A 20 12.87 -3.09 -1.49
CA GLN A 20 13.64 -1.85 -1.43
C GLN A 20 13.64 -1.15 -2.79
N ALA A 21 13.63 0.18 -2.79
CA ALA A 21 13.68 0.98 -4.01
C ALA A 21 14.92 0.63 -4.84
N GLY A 22 14.73 0.42 -6.14
CA GLY A 22 15.81 0.09 -7.06
C GLY A 22 16.27 -1.38 -7.06
N ASP A 23 15.81 -2.21 -6.12
CA ASP A 23 16.09 -3.66 -6.11
C ASP A 23 15.26 -4.41 -7.16
N SER A 24 15.63 -4.19 -8.41
CA SER A 24 14.99 -4.75 -9.60
C SER A 24 15.04 -6.28 -9.62
N ASP A 25 16.12 -6.86 -9.11
CA ASP A 25 16.31 -8.31 -9.12
C ASP A 25 15.37 -9.00 -8.12
N ALA A 26 15.20 -8.43 -6.91
CA ALA A 26 14.21 -8.91 -5.96
C ALA A 26 12.78 -8.77 -6.49
N LEU A 27 12.43 -7.63 -7.10
CA LEU A 27 11.10 -7.41 -7.70
C LEU A 27 10.81 -8.45 -8.79
N ARG A 28 11.75 -8.66 -9.72
CA ARG A 28 11.61 -9.65 -10.79
C ARG A 28 11.56 -11.09 -10.24
N ALA A 29 12.33 -11.41 -9.21
CA ALA A 29 12.29 -12.71 -8.56
C ALA A 29 10.92 -12.97 -7.91
N ALA A 30 10.36 -11.97 -7.22
CA ALA A 30 9.03 -12.08 -6.62
C ALA A 30 7.94 -12.27 -7.67
N VAL A 31 7.98 -11.52 -8.78
CA VAL A 31 7.05 -11.67 -9.90
C VAL A 31 7.17 -13.05 -10.56
N ARG A 32 8.38 -13.57 -10.77
CA ARG A 32 8.59 -14.93 -11.30
C ARG A 32 7.99 -15.98 -10.37
N ALA A 33 8.32 -15.92 -9.08
CA ALA A 33 7.80 -16.86 -8.08
C ALA A 33 6.27 -16.82 -8.00
N ALA A 34 5.65 -15.63 -8.07
CA ALA A 34 4.20 -15.49 -8.07
C ALA A 34 3.54 -16.14 -9.29
N ARG A 35 4.17 -16.00 -10.47
CA ARG A 35 3.67 -16.62 -11.71
C ARG A 35 3.63 -18.15 -11.64
N GLU A 36 4.57 -18.76 -10.93
CA GLU A 36 4.70 -20.21 -10.80
C GLU A 36 3.65 -20.85 -9.87
N ILE A 37 2.90 -20.06 -9.08
CA ILE A 37 1.93 -20.58 -8.10
C ILE A 37 0.78 -21.35 -8.78
N GLY A 38 0.38 -20.96 -9.99
CA GLY A 38 -0.63 -21.69 -10.78
C GLY A 38 -2.03 -21.76 -10.16
N ARG A 39 -2.39 -20.82 -9.28
CA ARG A 39 -3.69 -20.73 -8.61
C ARG A 39 -4.41 -19.44 -8.96
N ASP A 40 -5.74 -19.48 -8.98
CA ASP A 40 -6.64 -18.36 -9.28
C ASP A 40 -7.10 -17.60 -8.03
N ASP A 41 -6.90 -18.17 -6.84
CA ASP A 41 -7.26 -17.56 -5.55
C ASP A 41 -6.10 -16.84 -4.87
N VAL A 42 -5.17 -16.28 -5.65
CA VAL A 42 -3.94 -15.67 -5.15
C VAL A 42 -3.82 -14.23 -5.60
N LEU A 43 -3.51 -13.36 -4.65
CA LEU A 43 -3.17 -11.96 -4.87
C LEU A 43 -1.67 -11.77 -4.61
N PHE A 44 -0.95 -11.23 -5.59
CA PHE A 44 0.46 -10.90 -5.42
C PHE A 44 0.60 -9.72 -4.46
N SER A 45 1.19 -9.95 -3.29
CA SER A 45 1.52 -8.85 -2.38
C SER A 45 2.80 -8.17 -2.85
N ALA A 46 2.78 -6.85 -2.92
CA ALA A 46 3.92 -6.01 -3.27
C ALA A 46 4.09 -4.91 -2.21
N PRO A 47 4.74 -5.19 -1.07
CA PRO A 47 5.15 -4.14 -0.15
C PRO A 47 6.34 -3.38 -0.76
N LEU A 48 6.11 -2.16 -1.23
CA LEU A 48 7.07 -1.38 -1.99
C LEU A 48 7.59 -0.21 -1.14
N ASP A 49 8.90 -0.02 -1.13
CA ASP A 49 9.44 1.26 -0.70
C ASP A 49 8.93 2.40 -1.58
N ILE A 50 8.54 3.51 -0.95
CA ILE A 50 8.03 4.67 -1.67
C ILE A 50 9.06 5.27 -2.65
N GLY A 51 10.35 4.98 -2.49
CA GLY A 51 11.37 5.31 -3.48
C GLY A 51 11.12 4.70 -4.86
N TRP A 52 10.34 3.61 -4.98
CA TRP A 52 9.92 3.07 -6.28
C TRP A 52 9.04 4.03 -7.10
N PHE A 53 8.37 4.98 -6.42
CA PHE A 53 7.46 5.95 -7.03
C PHE A 53 8.20 7.22 -7.47
N LEU A 54 9.53 7.21 -7.49
CA LEU A 54 10.35 8.24 -8.12
C LEU A 54 10.43 7.98 -9.63
N ASN A 55 10.59 9.06 -10.41
CA ASN A 55 10.58 9.00 -11.87
C ASN A 55 11.66 8.05 -12.44
N ASP A 56 12.79 7.89 -11.76
CA ASP A 56 13.88 7.00 -12.19
C ASP A 56 13.54 5.50 -12.06
N HIS A 57 12.46 5.15 -11.34
CA HIS A 57 12.11 3.77 -11.01
C HIS A 57 10.69 3.38 -11.42
N ILE A 58 9.79 4.36 -11.59
CA ILE A 58 8.37 4.12 -11.80
C ILE A 58 8.07 3.34 -13.08
N ASP A 59 8.69 3.69 -14.20
CA ASP A 59 8.44 3.04 -15.49
C ASP A 59 8.88 1.57 -15.44
N HIS A 60 10.01 1.30 -14.78
CA HIS A 60 10.50 -0.06 -14.58
C HIS A 60 9.60 -0.87 -13.63
N LEU A 61 9.13 -0.25 -12.54
CA LEU A 61 8.17 -0.88 -11.63
C LEU A 61 6.90 -1.31 -12.39
N ILE A 62 6.30 -0.37 -13.14
CA ILE A 62 5.09 -0.61 -13.93
C ILE A 62 5.33 -1.72 -14.94
N ALA A 63 6.43 -1.64 -15.70
CA ALA A 63 6.77 -2.63 -16.70
C ALA A 63 6.90 -4.04 -16.10
N VAL A 64 7.57 -4.18 -14.95
CA VAL A 64 7.74 -5.50 -14.31
C VAL A 64 6.41 -6.02 -13.75
N LEU A 65 5.64 -5.19 -13.06
CA LEU A 65 4.34 -5.59 -12.50
C LEU A 65 3.36 -5.98 -13.62
N ALA A 66 3.26 -5.19 -14.69
CA ALA A 66 2.35 -5.43 -15.81
C ALA A 66 2.57 -6.81 -16.47
N THR A 67 3.75 -7.41 -16.37
CA THR A 67 3.98 -8.76 -16.89
C THR A 67 3.19 -9.84 -16.15
N LEU A 68 2.85 -9.62 -14.87
CA LEU A 68 2.20 -10.61 -14.03
C LEU A 68 0.67 -10.54 -14.24
N PRO A 69 0.02 -11.60 -14.72
CA PRO A 69 -1.44 -11.59 -14.93
C PRO A 69 -2.25 -11.69 -13.62
N LEU A 70 -1.61 -12.06 -12.51
CA LEU A 70 -2.28 -12.09 -11.21
C LEU A 70 -2.64 -10.67 -10.75
N PRO A 71 -3.79 -10.51 -10.05
CA PRO A 71 -4.08 -9.27 -9.38
C PRO A 71 -3.03 -9.01 -8.28
N LYS A 72 -2.81 -7.75 -7.95
CA LYS A 72 -1.71 -7.32 -7.06
C LYS A 72 -2.24 -6.42 -5.96
N ALA A 73 -1.79 -6.64 -4.73
CA ALA A 73 -1.96 -5.68 -3.64
C ALA A 73 -0.65 -4.93 -3.43
N VAL A 74 -0.64 -3.64 -3.76
CA VAL A 74 0.46 -2.73 -3.47
C VAL A 74 0.29 -2.20 -2.04
N PHE A 75 1.37 -2.22 -1.27
CA PHE A 75 1.43 -1.61 0.06
C PHE A 75 2.53 -0.55 0.06
N LEU A 76 2.18 0.67 0.47
CA LEU A 76 3.09 1.81 0.47
C LEU A 76 4.01 1.74 1.68
N GLY A 77 5.31 1.67 1.42
CA GLY A 77 6.36 1.49 2.41
C GLY A 77 7.15 2.77 2.66
N GLY A 78 7.38 3.11 3.93
CA GLY A 78 8.18 4.28 4.31
C GLY A 78 7.93 4.72 5.74
N GLN A 79 8.85 5.53 6.27
CA GLN A 79 8.63 6.24 7.54
C GLN A 79 7.71 7.43 7.34
N PHE A 80 7.01 7.83 8.40
CA PHE A 80 6.03 8.92 8.39
C PHE A 80 4.92 8.67 7.35
N ASP A 81 4.44 9.71 6.68
CA ASP A 81 3.56 9.56 5.53
C ASP A 81 4.43 9.34 4.28
N PRO A 82 4.38 8.14 3.64
CA PRO A 82 5.15 7.91 2.43
C PRO A 82 4.72 8.85 1.30
N MET A 83 3.43 9.15 1.17
CA MET A 83 2.90 9.91 0.04
C MET A 83 3.28 11.40 0.10
N ASP A 84 3.56 11.93 1.29
CA ASP A 84 4.08 13.29 1.47
C ASP A 84 5.59 13.39 1.21
N ARG A 85 6.31 12.26 1.13
CA ARG A 85 7.78 12.27 1.05
C ARG A 85 8.29 12.77 -0.30
N TYR A 86 7.56 12.48 -1.37
CA TYR A 86 7.95 12.83 -2.73
C TYR A 86 6.80 13.51 -3.44
N ARG A 87 7.07 14.65 -4.07
CA ARG A 87 6.08 15.42 -4.84
C ARG A 87 5.34 14.58 -5.88
N ASP A 88 6.05 13.64 -6.50
CA ASP A 88 5.53 12.80 -7.58
C ASP A 88 4.90 11.50 -7.07
N GLY A 89 4.85 11.26 -5.75
CA GLY A 89 4.33 10.03 -5.16
C GLY A 89 2.88 9.75 -5.55
N VAL A 90 1.98 10.72 -5.35
CA VAL A 90 0.55 10.59 -5.73
C VAL A 90 0.39 10.43 -7.25
N PRO A 91 0.93 11.30 -8.12
CA PRO A 91 0.86 11.10 -9.57
C PRO A 91 1.36 9.71 -10.02
N ASN A 92 2.49 9.24 -9.49
CA ASN A 92 3.04 7.96 -9.88
C ASN A 92 2.26 6.77 -9.31
N LEU A 93 1.56 6.92 -8.18
CA LEU A 93 0.59 5.92 -7.74
C LEU A 93 -0.58 5.78 -8.71
N ARG A 94 -1.10 6.89 -9.22
CA ARG A 94 -2.14 6.85 -10.26
C ARG A 94 -1.67 6.09 -11.50
N ARG A 95 -0.42 6.32 -11.91
CA ARG A 95 0.21 5.57 -13.02
C ARG A 95 0.30 4.09 -12.74
N VAL A 96 0.77 3.68 -11.55
CA VAL A 96 0.81 2.26 -11.18
C VAL A 96 -0.58 1.63 -11.28
N VAL A 97 -1.59 2.29 -10.73
CA VAL A 97 -2.96 1.79 -10.75
C VAL A 97 -3.50 1.68 -12.19
N ALA A 98 -3.24 2.67 -13.04
CA ALA A 98 -3.76 2.70 -14.40
C ALA A 98 -3.00 1.79 -15.38
N GLU A 99 -1.70 1.58 -15.17
CA GLU A 99 -0.80 0.98 -16.17
C GLU A 99 -0.32 -0.44 -15.79
N ALA A 100 -0.32 -0.82 -14.50
CA ALA A 100 0.28 -2.09 -14.04
C ALA A 100 -0.71 -3.29 -13.96
N GLY A 101 -1.91 -3.13 -14.51
CA GLY A 101 -2.99 -4.13 -14.52
C GLY A 101 -3.86 -4.08 -13.26
N ASP A 102 -4.38 -5.23 -12.82
CA ASP A 102 -5.30 -5.30 -11.66
C ASP A 102 -4.59 -4.96 -10.35
N ILE A 103 -4.68 -3.69 -9.93
CA ILE A 103 -4.08 -3.16 -8.70
C ILE A 103 -5.14 -2.95 -7.61
N ALA A 104 -4.84 -3.43 -6.41
CA ALA A 104 -5.41 -2.97 -5.15
C ALA A 104 -4.36 -2.20 -4.36
N VAL A 105 -4.78 -1.17 -3.63
CA VAL A 105 -3.89 -0.37 -2.76
C VAL A 105 -4.27 -0.58 -1.32
N PHE A 106 -3.43 -1.31 -0.59
CA PHE A 106 -3.71 -1.69 0.79
C PHE A 106 -2.84 -0.96 1.80
N ARG A 107 -3.41 -0.79 3.00
CA ARG A 107 -2.79 -0.05 4.09
C ARG A 107 -2.37 1.33 3.64
N THR A 108 -3.35 2.12 3.23
CA THR A 108 -3.16 3.52 2.85
C THR A 108 -4.05 4.44 3.69
N ASP A 109 -3.92 5.74 3.48
CA ASP A 109 -4.79 6.78 4.02
C ASP A 109 -5.96 7.07 3.06
N LEU A 110 -6.44 8.31 3.00
CA LEU A 110 -7.53 8.68 2.10
C LEU A 110 -7.12 8.71 0.61
N THR A 111 -5.83 8.59 0.29
CA THR A 111 -5.37 8.32 -1.09
C THR A 111 -5.95 7.01 -1.65
N GLY A 112 -6.49 6.12 -0.81
CA GLY A 112 -7.28 4.99 -1.26
C GLY A 112 -8.48 5.38 -2.13
N PHE A 113 -9.14 6.51 -1.87
CA PHE A 113 -10.24 6.99 -2.71
C PHE A 113 -9.73 7.49 -4.07
N ASP A 114 -8.60 8.20 -4.08
CA ASP A 114 -7.94 8.62 -5.31
C ASP A 114 -7.54 7.41 -6.15
N ALA A 115 -6.90 6.40 -5.56
CA ALA A 115 -6.55 5.16 -6.24
C ALA A 115 -7.77 4.44 -6.84
N MET A 116 -8.89 4.33 -6.12
CA MET A 116 -10.13 3.75 -6.67
C MET A 116 -10.64 4.55 -7.88
N SER A 117 -10.55 5.89 -7.84
CA SER A 117 -10.95 6.74 -8.96
C SER A 117 -10.12 6.52 -10.23
N GLN A 118 -8.90 5.99 -10.07
CA GLN A 118 -7.98 5.69 -11.17
C GLN A 118 -8.06 4.22 -11.65
N GLY A 119 -8.98 3.42 -11.09
CA GLY A 119 -9.22 2.05 -11.53
C GLY A 119 -8.69 0.97 -10.59
N ALA A 120 -8.24 1.31 -9.38
CA ALA A 120 -7.92 0.28 -8.40
C ALA A 120 -9.18 -0.55 -8.10
N PHE A 121 -9.08 -1.88 -8.09
CA PHE A 121 -10.25 -2.74 -7.88
C PHE A 121 -10.63 -2.87 -6.41
N ALA A 122 -9.70 -2.58 -5.49
CA ALA A 122 -9.94 -2.56 -4.05
C ALA A 122 -8.93 -1.66 -3.34
N THR A 123 -9.33 -1.10 -2.19
CA THR A 123 -8.41 -0.41 -1.28
C THR A 123 -8.68 -0.74 0.18
N SER A 124 -7.68 -0.56 1.04
CA SER A 124 -7.88 -0.62 2.50
C SER A 124 -7.27 0.61 3.18
N ILE A 125 -8.13 1.32 3.90
CA ILE A 125 -7.78 2.56 4.59
C ILE A 125 -7.55 2.26 6.07
N GLY A 126 -6.38 2.63 6.58
CA GLY A 126 -6.03 2.43 7.99
C GLY A 126 -6.73 3.44 8.91
N SER A 127 -7.37 2.98 9.98
CA SER A 127 -8.01 3.85 10.97
C SER A 127 -7.02 4.74 11.75
N GLY A 128 -5.76 4.32 11.88
CA GLY A 128 -4.68 5.12 12.47
C GLY A 128 -3.43 5.13 11.59
N GLY A 129 -2.57 6.13 11.77
CA GLY A 129 -1.37 6.33 10.93
C GLY A 129 -0.46 5.10 10.85
N SER A 130 -0.35 4.35 11.94
CA SER A 130 0.37 3.07 11.99
C SER A 130 -0.14 2.01 11.02
N LEU A 131 -1.42 2.05 10.66
CA LEU A 131 -2.09 1.09 9.79
C LEU A 131 -2.09 1.52 8.31
N ARG A 132 -1.63 2.73 7.99
CA ARG A 132 -1.70 3.37 6.67
C ARG A 132 -0.41 3.30 5.85
N HIS A 133 0.58 2.54 6.30
CA HIS A 133 1.81 2.24 5.54
C HIS A 133 2.54 1.05 6.17
N ILE A 134 3.50 0.51 5.43
CA ILE A 134 4.44 -0.52 5.89
C ILE A 134 5.74 0.14 6.32
N ILE A 135 6.31 -0.31 7.44
CA ILE A 135 7.66 0.08 7.85
C ILE A 135 8.63 -1.01 7.37
N PRO A 136 9.77 -0.66 6.74
CA PRO A 136 10.79 -1.63 6.36
C PRO A 136 11.18 -2.53 7.54
N PHE A 137 11.42 -3.82 7.25
CA PHE A 137 11.86 -4.77 8.28
C PHE A 137 13.15 -4.28 8.96
N GLY A 138 13.23 -4.43 10.29
CA GLY A 138 14.36 -3.98 11.10
C GLY A 138 14.36 -2.49 11.44
N GLN A 139 13.42 -1.69 10.93
CA GLN A 139 13.30 -0.29 11.33
C GLN A 139 12.27 -0.09 12.45
N ILE A 140 12.62 0.78 13.40
CA ILE A 140 11.70 1.24 14.44
C ILE A 140 10.78 2.30 13.83
N ARG A 141 9.46 2.15 14.03
CA ARG A 141 8.49 3.18 13.62
C ARG A 141 8.77 4.47 14.37
N ARG A 142 8.81 5.58 13.64
CA ARG A 142 8.90 6.93 14.22
C ARG A 142 7.54 7.63 14.18
N SER A 143 7.26 8.45 15.20
CA SER A 143 6.10 9.35 15.25
C SER A 143 6.58 10.72 15.69
N ASN A 144 6.15 11.78 15.00
CA ASN A 144 6.37 13.16 15.44
C ASN A 144 5.33 13.61 16.48
N ASN A 145 4.26 12.83 16.68
CA ASN A 145 3.18 13.18 17.58
C ASN A 145 3.21 12.28 18.82
N LYS A 146 3.29 12.90 20.00
CA LYS A 146 3.20 12.23 21.31
C LYS A 146 1.76 12.03 21.77
N ASP A 147 0.79 12.58 21.05
CA ASP A 147 -0.62 12.44 21.37
C ASP A 147 -1.14 11.03 21.05
N GLU A 148 -1.45 10.30 22.10
CA GLU A 148 -1.95 8.93 22.08
C GLU A 148 -3.46 8.85 21.77
N SER A 149 -4.15 9.98 21.66
CA SER A 149 -5.56 10.01 21.30
C SER A 149 -5.82 9.27 19.97
N PRO A 150 -6.95 8.56 19.85
CA PRO A 150 -7.28 7.85 18.61
C PRO A 150 -7.38 8.82 17.44
N SER A 151 -7.04 8.33 16.25
CA SER A 151 -7.33 9.01 14.99
C SER A 151 -8.79 8.77 14.62
N VAL A 152 -9.55 9.83 14.42
CA VAL A 152 -10.97 9.81 14.09
C VAL A 152 -11.16 10.44 12.71
N LEU A 153 -11.89 9.76 11.83
CA LEU A 153 -12.29 10.33 10.55
C LEU A 153 -13.39 11.36 10.81
N TYR A 154 -13.12 12.63 10.52
CA TYR A 154 -14.13 13.68 10.55
C TYR A 154 -14.72 13.81 9.14
N GLY A 155 -15.91 13.23 8.96
CA GLY A 155 -16.51 13.01 7.64
C GLY A 155 -16.67 14.27 6.81
N ASP A 156 -17.13 15.36 7.41
CA ASP A 156 -17.39 16.62 6.67
C ASP A 156 -16.15 17.23 6.05
N LEU A 157 -14.97 16.96 6.62
CA LEU A 157 -13.69 17.45 6.10
C LEU A 157 -12.89 16.37 5.36
N MET A 158 -13.42 15.13 5.31
CA MET A 158 -12.74 13.97 4.74
C MET A 158 -11.28 13.91 5.18
N THR A 159 -11.04 13.98 6.49
CA THR A 159 -9.69 13.94 7.04
C THR A 159 -9.67 13.36 8.45
N PHE A 160 -8.50 12.87 8.85
CA PHE A 160 -8.31 12.30 10.18
C PHE A 160 -7.78 13.34 11.16
N TYR A 161 -8.50 13.54 12.25
CA TYR A 161 -8.05 14.34 13.39
C TYR A 161 -7.75 13.46 14.59
N LYS A 162 -6.92 13.97 15.49
CA LYS A 162 -6.77 13.38 16.82
C LYS A 162 -8.01 13.69 17.66
N GLY A 163 -8.43 12.74 18.49
CA GLY A 163 -9.57 12.92 19.41
C GLY A 163 -9.42 14.15 20.30
N SER A 164 -8.20 14.43 20.78
CA SER A 164 -7.85 15.66 21.51
C SER A 164 -8.19 16.94 20.73
N THR A 165 -7.81 17.00 19.45
CA THR A 165 -8.08 18.15 18.58
C THR A 165 -9.57 18.39 18.38
N LEU A 166 -10.35 17.32 18.24
CA LEU A 166 -11.80 17.43 18.13
C LEU A 166 -12.43 17.89 19.45
N ALA A 167 -11.98 17.34 20.58
CA ALA A 167 -12.46 17.73 21.91
C ALA A 167 -12.17 19.21 22.23
N ASP A 168 -11.00 19.72 21.83
CA ASP A 168 -10.64 21.13 22.05
C ASP A 168 -11.43 22.09 21.15
N LYS A 169 -11.73 21.69 19.90
CA LYS A 169 -12.43 22.55 18.92
C LYS A 169 -13.95 22.58 19.07
N PHE A 170 -14.55 21.50 19.57
CA PHE A 170 -16.00 21.33 19.66
C PHE A 170 -16.51 21.25 21.10
N ARG A 171 -15.75 21.81 22.04
CA ARG A 171 -16.18 22.03 23.43
C ARG A 171 -17.10 23.24 23.55
#